data_AF-A0A2S2QHI0-F1
#
_entry.id   AF-A0A2S2QHI0-F1
#
_cell.length_a   1.000
_cell.length_b   1.000
_cell.length_c   1.000
_cell.angle_alpha   90.00
_cell.angle_beta   90.00
_cell.angle_gamma   90.00
#
_symmetry.space_group_name_H-M   'P 1'
#
loop_
_entity.id
_entity.type
_entity.pdbx_description
1 polymer ?
#
loop_
_entity_poly.entity_id
_entity_poly.type
_entity_poly.pdbx_seq_one_letter_code
_entity_poly.pdbx_strand_id
1 'polypeptide(L)'
;HLLSIGDKALKNIQEMSSFLRKNDLIGMYPYIDVSLRMLLCTPVSNCSTERYFSCLKRIKTYLRSSTSEERLNYLAIMKIEADITTNIQFDDVIQEFAT
;
A
#
# COMPACT_ATOMS: atom_id res chain seq x y z
N HIS A 1 18.03 -49.86 2.21
CA HIS A 1 16.71 -49.48 1.66
C HIS A 1 16.10 -48.22 2.31
N LEU A 2 16.51 -47.80 3.51
CA LEU A 2 15.98 -46.60 4.19
C LEU A 2 16.79 -45.30 3.96
N LEU A 3 17.96 -45.39 3.31
CA LEU A 3 18.84 -44.25 3.06
C LEU A 3 18.70 -43.63 1.65
N SER A 4 18.01 -44.31 0.72
CA SER A 4 17.84 -43.79 -0.65
C SER A 4 16.72 -42.75 -0.79
N ILE A 5 15.89 -42.58 0.25
CA ILE A 5 14.85 -41.54 0.33
C ILE A 5 15.45 -40.18 0.77
N GLY A 6 16.66 -40.17 1.33
CA GLY A 6 17.33 -38.95 1.79
C GLY A 6 17.88 -38.06 0.67
N ASP A 7 18.26 -38.63 -0.48
CA ASP A 7 19.02 -37.90 -1.50
C ASP A 7 18.17 -37.23 -2.58
N LYS A 8 16.88 -37.57 -2.67
CA LYS A 8 15.93 -36.87 -3.55
C LYS A 8 15.15 -35.87 -2.71
N ALA A 9 15.88 -34.96 -2.06
CA ALA A 9 15.32 -33.87 -1.29
C ALA A 9 14.11 -33.30 -2.05
N LEU A 10 12.95 -33.43 -1.41
CA LEU A 10 11.65 -32.93 -1.82
C LEU A 10 11.81 -31.58 -2.53
N LYS A 11 11.76 -31.57 -3.86
CA LYS A 11 11.98 -30.34 -4.65
C LYS A 11 10.91 -29.28 -4.40
N ASN A 12 9.77 -29.67 -3.81
CA ASN A 12 8.64 -28.80 -3.49
C ASN A 12 8.23 -28.94 -2.01
N ILE A 13 8.23 -27.81 -1.30
CA ILE A 13 7.71 -27.66 0.07
C ILE A 13 6.23 -28.10 0.15
N GLN A 14 5.48 -27.92 -0.94
CA GLN A 14 4.09 -28.38 -1.07
C GLN A 14 3.96 -29.91 -1.15
N GLU A 15 4.90 -30.60 -1.82
CA GLU A 15 4.91 -32.06 -1.90
C GLU A 15 5.25 -32.68 -0.54
N MET A 16 6.15 -32.04 0.22
CA MET A 16 6.45 -32.42 1.60
C MET A 16 5.24 -32.30 2.52
N SER A 17 4.49 -31.19 2.41
CA SER A 17 3.25 -30.98 3.18
C SER A 17 2.19 -32.02 2.84
N SER A 18 2.08 -32.36 1.55
CA SER A 18 1.16 -33.38 1.06
C SER A 18 1.54 -34.79 1.52
N PHE A 19 2.84 -35.09 1.60
CA PHE A 19 3.35 -36.37 2.10
C PHE A 19 3.10 -36.55 3.60
N LEU A 20 3.31 -35.50 4.40
CA LEU A 20 3.02 -35.52 5.84
C LEU A 20 1.53 -35.77 6.12
N ARG A 21 0.65 -35.17 5.31
CA ARG A 21 -0.81 -35.39 5.37
C ARG A 21 -1.22 -36.80 4.99
N LYS A 22 -0.61 -37.39 3.95
CA LYS A 22 -0.94 -38.73 3.47
C LYS A 22 -0.54 -39.86 4.43
N ASN A 23 0.50 -39.64 5.24
CA ASN A 23 1.00 -40.64 6.18
C ASN A 23 0.52 -40.39 7.62
N ASP A 24 -0.43 -39.47 7.82
CA ASP A 24 -1.00 -39.08 9.13
C ASP A 24 0.07 -38.66 10.18
N LEU A 25 1.22 -38.17 9.69
CA LEU A 25 2.37 -37.80 10.53
C LEU A 25 2.18 -36.43 11.22
N ILE A 26 1.09 -35.72 10.92
CA ILE A 26 0.77 -34.42 11.51
C ILE A 26 0.55 -34.56 13.01
N GLY A 27 -0.11 -35.64 13.46
CA GLY A 27 -0.33 -35.91 14.88
C GLY A 27 0.94 -36.32 15.62
N MET A 28 1.88 -36.97 14.93
CA MET A 28 3.15 -37.44 15.51
C MET A 28 4.20 -36.32 15.58
N TYR A 29 4.21 -35.39 14.61
CA TYR A 29 5.17 -34.30 14.50
C TYR A 29 4.51 -32.94 14.23
N PRO A 30 3.75 -32.40 15.20
CA PRO A 30 2.97 -31.17 15.02
C PRO A 30 3.85 -29.94 14.72
N TYR A 31 5.05 -29.86 15.30
CA TYR A 31 5.96 -28.74 15.09
C TYR A 31 6.52 -28.66 13.67
N ILE A 32 6.68 -29.81 13.00
CA ILE A 32 7.18 -29.88 11.62
C ILE A 32 6.09 -29.37 10.65
N ASP A 33 4.83 -29.77 10.86
CA ASP A 33 3.69 -29.29 10.07
C ASP A 33 3.49 -27.77 10.20
N VAL A 34 3.56 -27.24 11.43
CA VAL A 34 3.43 -25.80 11.69
C VAL A 34 4.55 -25.01 10.99
N SER A 35 5.80 -25.47 11.11
CA SER A 35 6.95 -24.81 10.49
C SER A 35 6.83 -24.78 8.96
N LEU A 36 6.37 -25.89 8.36
CA LEU A 36 6.18 -26.01 6.92
C LEU A 36 5.03 -25.13 6.41
N ARG A 37 3.93 -25.05 7.16
CA ARG A 37 2.82 -24.12 6.86
C ARG A 37 3.27 -22.67 6.94
N MET A 38 4.03 -22.32 7.97
CA MET A 38 4.55 -20.96 8.11
C MET A 38 5.46 -20.59 6.95
N LEU A 39 6.36 -21.50 6.54
CA LEU A 39 7.23 -21.31 5.38
C LEU A 39 6.45 -21.11 4.07
N LEU A 40 5.34 -21.86 3.87
CA LEU A 40 4.46 -21.68 2.70
C LEU A 40 3.65 -20.38 2.75
N CYS A 41 3.28 -19.91 3.95
CA CYS A 41 2.54 -18.67 4.13
C CYS A 41 3.43 -17.43 3.95
N THR A 42 4.69 -17.44 4.40
CA THR A 42 5.61 -16.29 4.35
C THR A 42 5.70 -15.58 2.97
N PRO A 43 5.93 -16.28 1.84
CA PRO A 43 5.98 -15.62 0.53
C PRO A 43 4.61 -15.06 0.09
N VAL A 44 3.52 -15.78 0.41
CA VAL A 44 2.14 -15.37 0.08
C VAL A 44 1.72 -14.15 0.90
N SER A 45 2.06 -14.13 2.20
CA SER A 45 1.79 -13.00 3.08
C SER A 45 2.63 -11.79 2.69
N ASN A 46 3.90 -11.97 2.29
CA ASN A 46 4.75 -10.86 1.88
C ASN A 46 4.18 -10.17 0.63
N CYS A 47 3.85 -10.94 -0.42
CA CYS A 47 3.23 -10.40 -1.64
C CYS A 47 1.89 -9.69 -1.36
N SER A 48 1.03 -10.29 -0.52
CA SER A 48 -0.26 -9.69 -0.16
C SER A 48 -0.10 -8.38 0.61
N THR A 49 0.88 -8.35 1.52
CA THR A 49 1.20 -7.18 2.35
C THR A 49 1.82 -6.07 1.51
N GLU A 50 2.79 -6.37 0.65
CA GLU A 50 3.37 -5.43 -0.31
C GLU A 50 2.31 -4.86 -1.25
N ARG A 51 1.41 -5.70 -1.78
CA ARG A 51 0.27 -5.26 -2.60
C ARG A 51 -0.64 -4.30 -1.84
N TYR A 52 -0.98 -4.62 -0.60
CA TYR A 52 -1.84 -3.77 0.23
C TYR A 52 -1.19 -2.41 0.53
N PHE A 53 0.07 -2.40 0.97
CA PHE A 53 0.81 -1.17 1.23
C PHE A 53 1.04 -0.34 -0.04
N SER A 54 1.27 -0.99 -1.18
CA SER A 54 1.40 -0.32 -2.48
C SER A 54 0.09 0.36 -2.90
N CYS A 55 -1.05 -0.32 -2.77
CA CYS A 55 -2.37 0.27 -3.00
C CYS A 55 -2.62 1.46 -2.08
N LEU A 56 -2.33 1.32 -0.78
CA LEU A 56 -2.48 2.40 0.20
C LEU A 56 -1.58 3.60 -0.14
N LYS A 57 -0.32 3.35 -0.52
CA LYS A 57 0.61 4.38 -0.96
C LYS A 57 0.06 5.16 -2.15
N ARG A 58 -0.51 4.47 -3.13
CA ARG A 58 -1.12 5.10 -4.31
C ARG A 58 -2.31 5.99 -3.94
N ILE A 59 -3.21 5.51 -3.08
CA ILE A 59 -4.37 6.27 -2.59
C ILE A 59 -3.90 7.51 -1.82
N LYS A 60 -2.95 7.35 -0.88
CA LYS A 60 -2.40 8.46 -0.10
C LYS A 60 -1.73 9.52 -0.97
N THR A 61 -0.98 9.09 -1.99
CA THR A 61 -0.35 10.01 -2.94
C THR A 61 -1.39 10.76 -3.76
N TYR A 62 -2.39 10.06 -4.30
CA TYR A 62 -3.47 10.69 -5.09
C TYR A 62 -4.25 11.73 -4.28
N LEU A 63 -4.66 11.40 -3.06
CA LEU A 63 -5.36 12.35 -2.18
C LEU A 63 -4.48 13.55 -1.86
N ARG A 64 -3.20 13.32 -1.55
CA ARG A 64 -2.29 14.43 -1.22
C ARG A 64 -1.98 15.32 -2.43
N SER A 65 -1.84 14.75 -3.63
CA SER A 65 -1.65 15.54 -4.84
C SER A 65 -2.90 16.35 -5.15
N SER A 66 -4.09 15.74 -5.12
CA SER A 66 -5.36 16.42 -5.36
C SER A 66 -5.61 17.56 -4.36
N THR A 67 -5.45 17.32 -3.05
CA THR A 67 -5.58 18.39 -2.04
C THR A 67 -4.53 19.48 -2.21
N SER A 68 -3.29 19.14 -2.60
CA SER A 68 -2.24 20.13 -2.84
C SER A 68 -2.51 20.97 -4.09
N GLU A 69 -3.00 20.35 -5.16
CA GLU A 69 -3.39 21.02 -6.41
C GLU A 69 -4.57 21.96 -6.18
N GLU A 70 -5.64 21.51 -5.52
CA GLU A 70 -6.78 22.35 -5.16
C GLU A 70 -6.34 23.54 -4.32
N ARG A 71 -5.58 23.30 -3.24
CA ARG A 71 -5.08 24.38 -2.38
C ARG A 71 -4.18 25.37 -3.13
N LEU A 72 -3.33 24.89 -4.03
CA LEU A 72 -2.47 25.74 -4.85
C LEU A 72 -3.30 26.59 -5.82
N ASN A 73 -4.31 25.99 -6.44
CA ASN A 73 -5.21 26.69 -7.36
C ASN A 73 -5.97 27.81 -6.64
N TYR A 74 -6.56 27.53 -5.48
CA TYR A 74 -7.23 28.57 -4.68
C TYR A 74 -6.26 29.67 -4.24
N LEU A 75 -5.03 29.31 -3.86
CA LEU A 75 -4.01 30.31 -3.50
C LEU A 75 -3.61 31.20 -4.68
N ALA A 76 -3.49 30.62 -5.87
CA ALA A 76 -3.22 31.37 -7.09
C ALA A 76 -4.36 32.37 -7.40
N ILE A 77 -5.62 31.92 -7.32
CA ILE A 77 -6.79 32.79 -7.51
C ILE A 77 -6.78 33.92 -6.48
N MET A 78 -6.63 33.62 -5.18
CA MET A 78 -6.58 34.65 -4.14
C MET A 78 -5.46 35.67 -4.39
N LYS A 79 -4.30 35.22 -4.88
CA LYS A 79 -3.17 36.10 -5.18
C LYS A 79 -3.49 37.04 -6.35
N ILE A 80 -4.17 36.55 -7.39
CA ILE A 80 -4.62 37.36 -8.54
C ILE A 80 -5.65 38.40 -8.09
N GLU A 81 -6.68 37.97 -7.35
CA GLU A 81 -7.73 38.87 -6.84
C GLU A 81 -7.15 39.96 -5.92
N ALA A 82 -6.20 39.58 -5.05
CA ALA A 82 -5.51 40.54 -4.19
C ALA A 82 -4.70 41.57 -5.00
N ASP A 83 -4.04 41.15 -6.07
CA ASP A 83 -3.27 42.05 -6.94
C ASP A 83 -4.18 43.03 -7.70
N ILE A 84 -5.31 42.55 -8.24
CA ILE A 84 -6.33 43.40 -8.87
C ILE A 84 -6.87 44.42 -7.87
N THR A 85 -7.25 43.97 -6.68
CA THR A 85 -7.78 44.80 -5.60
C THR A 85 -6.78 45.87 -5.15
N THR A 86 -5.48 45.57 -5.15
CA THR A 86 -4.43 46.54 -4.78
C THR A 86 -4.18 47.58 -5.87
N ASN A 87 -4.39 47.22 -7.14
CA ASN A 87 -4.22 48.11 -8.28
C ASN A 87 -5.45 49.01 -8.56
N ILE A 88 -6.60 48.71 -7.96
CA ILE A 88 -7.79 49.58 -8.03
C ILE A 88 -7.61 50.73 -7.02
N GLN A 89 -7.64 51.97 -7.52
CA GLN A 89 -7.66 53.17 -6.68
C GLN A 89 -9.03 53.26 -6.00
N PHE A 90 -9.11 52.90 -4.71
CA PHE A 90 -10.35 52.94 -3.94
C PHE A 90 -10.93 54.34 -3.79
N ASP A 91 -10.10 55.39 -3.89
CA ASP A 91 -10.54 56.78 -3.75
C ASP A 91 -11.57 57.18 -4.84
N ASP A 92 -11.37 56.73 -6.08
CA ASP A 92 -12.31 57.02 -7.18
C ASP A 92 -13.65 56.28 -6.98
N VAL A 93 -13.59 55.03 -6.52
CA VAL A 93 -14.79 54.22 -6.25
C VAL A 93 -15.57 54.79 -5.06
N ILE A 94 -14.88 55.20 -3.99
CA ILE A 94 -15.53 55.79 -2.80
C ILE A 94 -16.21 57.11 -3.16
N GLN A 95 -15.59 57.93 -4.02
CA GLN A 95 -16.16 59.20 -4.47
C GLN A 95 -17.43 59.01 -5.33
N GLU A 96 -17.46 57.97 -6.17
CA GLU A 96 -18.62 57.63 -7.02
C GLU A 96 -19.81 57.11 -6.22
N PHE A 97 -19.59 56.34 -5.14
CA PHE A 97 -20.67 55.85 -4.27
C PHE A 97 -21.15 56.87 -3.23
N ALA A 98 -20.35 57.90 -2.92
CA ALA A 98 -20.70 58.96 -1.98
C ALA A 98 -21.53 60.10 -2.61
N THR A 99 -21.68 60.10 -3.94
CA THR A 99 -22.51 61.05 -4.70
C THR A 99 -23.89 60.47 -4.96
#